data_AF-A0A7C7L1J1-F1
#
_entry.id   AF-A0A7C7L1J1-F1
#
_cell.length_a   1.000
_cell.length_b   1.000
_cell.length_c   1.000
_cell.angle_alpha   90.00
_cell.angle_beta   90.00
_cell.angle_gamma   90.00
#
_symmetry.space_group_name_H-M   'P 1'
#
loop_
_entity.id
_entity.type
_entity.pdbx_description
1 polymer ?
#
loop_
_entity_poly.entity_id
_entity_poly.type
_entity_poly.pdbx_seq_one_letter_code
_entity_poly.pdbx_strand_id
1 'polypeptide(L)'
;MENYGGHFTAAGSRGIGVYGWAENEGSENYGGYFVAEGSKGTGVYGRGSEGGFFTTTMAGRVDDEYQNLLAGVNVSTAYEYNPGIWIGTSGDESDGVNAVTGGDESDGFYARTFGDQSDGVDVWTYGYGSDGVYARTLGDESEGVNTWTFGDDGSRDVKRSRAWRELIHGPLGTKAMELRYIPVATTVMEFM
;
A
#
# COMPACT_ATOMS: atom_id res chain seq x y z
N MET A 1 34.83 19.24 9.85
CA MET A 1 35.48 18.48 10.93
C MET A 1 34.46 17.46 11.40
N GLU A 2 34.86 16.20 11.47
CA GLU A 2 34.03 15.11 11.96
C GLU A 2 34.43 14.82 13.41
N ASN A 3 33.45 14.71 14.30
CA ASN A 3 33.65 14.41 15.71
C ASN A 3 32.87 13.15 16.05
N TYR A 4 33.48 12.24 16.80
CA TYR A 4 32.84 10.98 17.21
C TYR A 4 32.76 10.90 18.73
N GLY A 5 31.59 10.52 19.24
CA GLY A 5 31.42 10.15 20.65
C GLY A 5 31.96 8.75 20.98
N GLY A 6 32.15 7.90 19.96
CA GLY A 6 32.71 6.55 20.06
C GLY A 6 32.77 5.87 18.69
N HIS A 7 33.64 4.86 18.54
CA HIS A 7 33.74 4.01 17.36
C HIS A 7 33.87 2.55 17.80
N PHE A 8 32.93 1.71 17.39
CA PHE A 8 32.86 0.30 17.78
C PHE A 8 33.01 -0.58 16.54
N THR A 9 33.81 -1.64 16.65
CA THR A 9 34.03 -2.59 15.55
C THR A 9 34.02 -4.00 16.11
N ALA A 10 33.21 -4.88 15.52
CA ALA A 10 33.25 -6.31 15.73
C ALA A 10 33.53 -7.01 14.41
N ALA A 11 34.51 -7.92 14.40
CA ALA A 11 34.88 -8.73 13.24
C ALA A 11 34.50 -10.20 13.47
N GLY A 12 34.40 -10.96 12.38
CA GLY A 12 34.01 -12.37 12.40
C GLY A 12 32.55 -12.60 11.98
N SER A 13 32.18 -13.87 11.76
CA SER A 13 30.89 -14.25 11.16
C SER A 13 29.66 -13.99 12.05
N ARG A 14 29.86 -13.58 13.31
CA ARG A 14 28.81 -13.31 14.31
C ARG A 14 29.15 -12.11 15.20
N GLY A 15 29.91 -11.15 14.69
CA GLY A 15 30.34 -10.00 15.48
C GLY A 15 29.17 -9.08 15.87
N ILE A 16 29.07 -8.74 17.16
CA ILE A 16 28.12 -7.73 17.67
C ILE A 16 28.95 -6.52 18.11
N GLY A 17 28.87 -5.42 17.35
CA GLY A 17 29.62 -4.20 17.64
C GLY A 17 29.08 -3.45 18.85
N VAL A 18 27.75 -3.38 18.98
CA VAL A 18 27.04 -2.72 20.08
C VAL A 18 25.86 -3.60 20.48
N TYR A 19 25.70 -3.86 21.78
CA TYR A 19 24.57 -4.57 22.35
C TYR A 19 23.94 -3.69 23.43
N GLY A 20 22.69 -3.28 23.20
CA GLY A 20 21.90 -2.51 24.15
C GLY A 20 20.83 -3.38 24.80
N TRP A 21 20.82 -3.44 26.13
CA TRP A 21 19.86 -4.22 26.91
C TRP A 21 19.32 -3.36 28.06
N ALA A 22 18.01 -3.32 28.20
CA ALA A 22 17.33 -2.66 29.30
C ALA A 22 16.30 -3.61 29.89
N GLU A 23 16.54 -4.03 31.13
CA GLU A 23 15.67 -4.90 31.90
C GLU A 23 15.12 -4.11 33.07
N ASN A 24 13.80 -3.95 33.13
CA ASN A 24 13.13 -3.34 34.26
C ASN A 24 11.70 -3.85 34.35
N GLU A 25 11.18 -3.94 35.57
CA GLU A 25 9.78 -4.23 35.90
C GLU A 25 8.88 -2.96 35.84
N GLY A 26 9.45 -1.80 35.44
CA GLY A 26 8.73 -0.53 35.23
C GLY A 26 7.99 -0.44 33.88
N SER A 27 7.39 0.73 33.59
CA SER A 27 6.50 0.92 32.43
C SER A 27 7.19 1.16 31.08
N GLU A 28 8.43 1.67 31.06
CA GLU A 28 9.16 1.97 29.82
C GLU A 28 10.65 1.63 29.93
N ASN A 29 11.19 1.00 28.89
CA ASN A 29 12.59 0.59 28.79
C ASN A 29 13.11 0.84 27.38
N TYR A 30 14.35 1.36 27.27
CA TYR A 30 15.00 1.63 25.99
C TYR A 30 16.35 0.93 25.93
N GLY A 31 16.50 -0.05 25.02
CA GLY A 31 17.81 -0.66 24.74
C GLY A 31 18.78 0.31 24.04
N GLY A 32 18.26 1.37 23.42
CA GLY A 32 19.01 2.48 22.82
C GLY A 32 18.12 3.69 22.58
N TYR A 33 18.70 4.89 22.63
CA TYR A 33 18.00 6.17 22.43
C TYR A 33 18.88 7.08 21.57
N PHE A 34 18.39 7.45 20.38
CA PHE A 34 19.15 8.20 19.37
C PHE A 34 18.39 9.47 18.98
N VAL A 35 19.05 10.62 19.11
CA VAL A 35 18.47 11.94 18.79
C VAL A 35 19.42 12.71 17.89
N ALA A 36 18.88 13.29 16.81
CA ALA A 36 19.61 14.18 15.92
C ALA A 36 18.76 15.43 15.61
N GLU A 37 18.98 16.52 16.35
CA GLU A 37 18.14 17.72 16.31
C GLU A 37 18.48 18.69 15.15
N GLY A 38 19.49 18.36 14.34
CA GLY A 38 19.85 19.19 13.19
C GLY A 38 18.75 19.19 12.12
N SER A 39 18.67 20.26 11.32
CA SER A 39 17.73 20.35 10.18
C SER A 39 17.95 19.28 9.10
N LYS A 40 19.10 18.60 9.14
CA LYS A 40 19.43 17.41 8.34
C LYS A 40 19.88 16.25 9.23
N GLY A 41 19.42 16.24 10.48
CA GLY A 41 19.78 15.23 11.46
C GLY A 41 19.30 13.84 11.01
N THR A 42 20.19 12.86 11.07
CA THR A 42 19.84 11.45 10.90
C THR A 42 20.08 10.77 12.23
N GLY A 43 19.00 10.39 12.91
CA GLY A 43 19.09 9.73 14.22
C GLY A 43 19.73 8.36 14.12
N VAL A 44 19.30 7.55 13.14
CA VAL A 44 19.83 6.21 12.88
C VAL A 44 20.07 6.05 11.39
N TYR A 45 21.27 5.60 11.00
CA TYR A 45 21.62 5.24 9.62
C TYR A 45 22.24 3.84 9.63
N GLY A 46 21.63 2.92 8.88
CA GLY A 46 22.11 1.56 8.72
C GLY A 46 22.34 1.23 7.25
N ARG A 47 23.41 0.50 6.96
CA ARG A 47 23.68 -0.07 5.64
C ARG A 47 24.22 -1.49 5.81
N GLY A 48 23.59 -2.45 5.15
CA GLY A 48 23.97 -3.86 5.19
C GLY A 48 23.51 -4.59 3.94
N SER A 49 24.06 -5.78 3.70
CA SER A 49 23.66 -6.65 2.59
C SER A 49 22.29 -7.30 2.80
N GLU A 50 21.90 -7.52 4.06
CA GLU A 50 20.65 -8.17 4.46
C GLU A 50 19.64 -7.19 5.09
N GLY A 51 20.01 -5.91 5.24
CA GLY A 51 19.17 -4.88 5.84
C GLY A 51 19.16 -4.91 7.37
N GLY A 52 18.05 -4.43 7.96
CA GLY A 52 17.81 -4.41 9.40
C GLY A 52 16.51 -5.14 9.74
N PHE A 53 16.44 -5.73 10.93
CA PHE A 53 15.28 -6.49 11.40
C PHE A 53 14.71 -5.86 12.68
N PHE A 54 13.39 -5.77 12.75
CA PHE A 54 12.65 -5.41 13.96
C PHE A 54 11.76 -6.59 14.32
N THR A 55 11.85 -7.04 15.57
CA THR A 55 11.04 -8.17 16.06
C THR A 55 10.44 -7.77 17.40
N THR A 56 9.14 -7.99 17.55
CA THR A 56 8.40 -7.74 18.78
C THR A 56 7.66 -9.00 19.19
N THR A 57 7.50 -9.21 20.49
CA THR A 57 6.81 -10.40 21.04
C THR A 57 5.38 -10.10 21.50
N MET A 58 4.95 -8.83 21.46
CA MET A 58 3.69 -8.38 22.08
C MET A 58 2.96 -7.28 21.29
N ALA A 59 3.39 -6.94 20.06
CA ALA A 59 2.63 -5.97 19.25
C ALA A 59 1.25 -6.54 18.92
N GLY A 60 0.18 -5.84 19.29
CA GLY A 60 -1.20 -6.34 19.25
C GLY A 60 -2.20 -5.38 19.89
N ARG A 61 -3.49 -5.74 19.83
CA ARG A 61 -4.64 -4.95 20.31
C ARG A 61 -4.73 -5.00 21.84
N VAL A 62 -4.78 -3.84 22.50
CA VAL A 62 -4.87 -3.76 23.98
C VAL A 62 -6.32 -3.62 24.47
N ASP A 63 -7.29 -3.43 23.60
CA ASP A 63 -8.71 -3.33 23.98
C ASP A 63 -9.68 -3.52 22.81
N ASP A 64 -10.94 -3.79 23.14
CA ASP A 64 -12.02 -4.11 22.20
C ASP A 64 -12.42 -2.93 21.28
N GLU A 65 -11.73 -1.79 21.29
CA GLU A 65 -12.20 -0.57 20.57
C GLU A 65 -11.36 -0.16 19.35
N TYR A 66 -10.36 -0.95 18.92
CA TYR A 66 -9.48 -0.61 17.77
C TYR A 66 -8.75 0.75 17.91
N GLN A 67 -8.78 1.39 19.07
CA GLN A 67 -8.17 2.70 19.30
C GLN A 67 -6.74 2.60 19.84
N ASN A 68 -6.38 1.50 20.52
CA ASN A 68 -5.05 1.28 21.09
C ASN A 68 -4.35 0.07 20.44
N LEU A 69 -3.95 0.24 19.19
CA LEU A 69 -3.07 -0.71 18.50
C LEU A 69 -1.63 -0.49 18.96
N LEU A 70 -1.01 -1.50 19.59
CA LEU A 70 0.43 -1.48 19.83
C LEU A 70 1.14 -1.86 18.52
N ALA A 71 1.64 -0.85 17.82
CA ALA A 71 2.44 -1.08 16.63
C ALA A 71 3.79 -1.72 16.99
N GLY A 72 4.19 -2.75 16.25
CA GLY A 72 5.56 -3.30 16.35
C GLY A 72 6.61 -2.29 15.90
N VAL A 73 6.25 -1.43 14.93
CA VAL A 73 7.01 -0.26 14.49
C VAL A 73 6.01 0.87 14.27
N ASN A 74 6.15 1.96 15.03
CA ASN A 74 5.32 3.17 14.87
C ASN A 74 6.13 4.25 14.15
N VAL A 75 5.60 4.78 13.05
CA VAL A 75 6.21 5.87 12.29
C VAL A 75 5.22 7.03 12.22
N SER A 76 5.66 8.20 12.68
CA SER A 76 4.84 9.41 12.70
C SER A 76 5.67 10.63 12.28
N THR A 77 5.03 11.55 11.56
CA THR A 77 5.63 12.76 11.00
C THR A 77 4.74 13.95 11.30
N ALA A 78 5.34 15.08 11.68
CA ALA A 78 4.59 16.27 12.13
C ALA A 78 4.56 17.44 11.12
N TYR A 79 5.23 17.30 9.96
CA TYR A 79 5.38 18.37 8.98
C TYR A 79 4.68 18.04 7.66
N GLU A 80 4.26 19.07 6.95
CA GLU A 80 3.65 18.92 5.62
C GLU A 80 4.61 18.22 4.64
N TYR A 81 4.06 17.41 3.74
CA TYR A 81 4.80 16.67 2.70
C TYR A 81 5.95 15.80 3.25
N ASN A 82 5.83 15.33 4.50
CA ASN A 82 6.84 14.50 5.13
C ASN A 82 6.43 13.02 5.03
N PRO A 83 6.97 12.23 4.08
CA PRO A 83 6.66 10.82 3.98
C PRO A 83 7.18 10.09 5.23
N GLY A 84 6.30 9.39 5.94
CA GLY A 84 6.72 8.58 7.08
C GLY A 84 7.64 7.43 6.67
N ILE A 85 7.25 6.68 5.64
CA ILE A 85 8.02 5.57 5.09
C ILE A 85 8.19 5.79 3.59
N TRP A 86 9.43 5.78 3.11
CA TRP A 86 9.77 5.78 1.68
C TRP A 86 10.54 4.50 1.35
N ILE A 87 10.01 3.70 0.43
CA ILE A 87 10.65 2.45 -0.02
C ILE A 87 10.94 2.59 -1.51
N GLY A 88 12.21 2.46 -1.87
CA GLY A 88 12.65 2.42 -3.26
C GLY A 88 13.27 1.06 -3.56
N THR A 89 12.68 0.33 -4.50
CA THR A 89 13.23 -0.93 -5.02
C THR A 89 13.53 -0.79 -6.50
N SER A 90 14.41 -1.66 -7.01
CA SER A 90 14.80 -1.68 -8.43
C SER A 90 15.26 -3.07 -8.83
N GLY A 91 15.22 -3.37 -10.13
CA GLY A 91 15.46 -4.71 -10.65
C GLY A 91 14.19 -5.53 -10.78
N ASP A 92 14.32 -6.70 -11.41
CA ASP A 92 13.20 -7.62 -11.64
C ASP A 92 12.73 -8.23 -10.32
N GLU A 93 11.41 -8.39 -10.18
CA GLU A 93 10.76 -9.05 -9.02
C GLU A 93 11.05 -8.39 -7.64
N SER A 94 11.36 -7.09 -7.64
CA SER A 94 11.72 -6.37 -6.41
C SER A 94 10.51 -5.77 -5.69
N ASP A 95 9.82 -6.59 -4.89
CA ASP A 95 8.72 -6.15 -4.03
C ASP A 95 9.19 -5.10 -3.00
N GLY A 96 8.50 -3.96 -2.93
CA GLY A 96 8.75 -2.94 -1.91
C GLY A 96 8.16 -3.31 -0.55
N VAL A 97 6.91 -3.80 -0.54
CA VAL A 97 6.22 -4.26 0.67
C VAL A 97 5.50 -5.56 0.34
N ASN A 98 5.75 -6.60 1.12
CA ASN A 98 5.05 -7.88 1.06
C ASN A 98 4.39 -8.13 2.43
N ALA A 99 3.07 -8.10 2.48
CA ALA A 99 2.30 -8.37 3.68
C ALA A 99 1.60 -9.73 3.55
N VAL A 100 1.87 -10.62 4.51
CA VAL A 100 1.20 -11.92 4.63
C VAL A 100 0.49 -11.94 5.96
N THR A 101 -0.83 -12.09 5.94
CA THR A 101 -1.66 -12.24 7.13
C THR A 101 -2.37 -13.59 7.12
N GLY A 102 -2.75 -14.07 8.30
CA GLY A 102 -3.47 -15.32 8.46
C GLY A 102 -4.20 -15.34 9.79
N GLY A 103 -5.24 -16.17 9.88
CA GLY A 103 -6.23 -16.12 10.95
C GLY A 103 -7.49 -15.39 10.51
N ASP A 104 -8.53 -15.50 11.32
CA ASP A 104 -9.83 -14.86 11.05
C ASP A 104 -9.69 -13.33 11.13
N GLU A 105 -10.42 -12.60 10.28
CA GLU A 105 -10.50 -11.12 10.29
C GLU A 105 -9.15 -10.38 10.21
N SER A 106 -8.16 -10.94 9.52
CA SER A 106 -6.79 -10.41 9.49
C SER A 106 -6.49 -9.54 8.26
N ASP A 107 -6.57 -8.22 8.41
CA ASP A 107 -6.23 -7.25 7.36
C ASP A 107 -4.72 -7.17 7.09
N GLY A 108 -4.32 -7.35 5.83
CA GLY A 108 -2.92 -7.17 5.40
C GLY A 108 -2.48 -5.71 5.31
N PHE A 109 -3.37 -4.85 4.79
CA PHE A 109 -3.17 -3.41 4.72
C PHE A 109 -4.48 -2.71 5.09
N TYR A 110 -4.41 -1.80 6.06
CA TYR A 110 -5.53 -0.99 6.48
C TYR A 110 -5.15 0.49 6.38
N ALA A 111 -5.83 1.22 5.49
CA ALA A 111 -5.62 2.65 5.29
C ALA A 111 -6.85 3.43 5.76
N ARG A 112 -6.65 4.43 6.62
CA ARG A 112 -7.68 5.37 7.06
C ARG A 112 -7.18 6.80 6.84
N THR A 113 -7.90 7.57 6.04
CA THR A 113 -7.60 8.98 5.77
C THR A 113 -8.74 9.88 6.22
N PHE A 114 -8.41 11.13 6.54
CA PHE A 114 -9.36 12.15 6.97
C PHE A 114 -9.07 13.47 6.26
N GLY A 115 -10.09 14.32 6.15
CA GLY A 115 -9.99 15.61 5.48
C GLY A 115 -10.38 15.57 4.00
N ASP A 116 -10.54 16.75 3.41
CA ASP A 116 -10.96 16.91 2.02
C ASP A 116 -9.84 16.48 1.06
N GLN A 117 -10.20 15.74 0.00
CA GLN A 117 -9.28 15.28 -1.06
C GLN A 117 -8.14 14.37 -0.55
N SER A 118 -8.39 13.59 0.50
CA SER A 118 -7.41 12.67 1.07
C SER A 118 -7.53 11.26 0.49
N ASP A 119 -6.65 10.91 -0.45
CA ASP A 119 -6.58 9.57 -1.04
C ASP A 119 -6.03 8.55 -0.04
N GLY A 120 -6.77 7.46 0.18
CA GLY A 120 -6.32 6.35 1.06
C GLY A 120 -5.20 5.52 0.46
N VAL A 121 -5.31 5.23 -0.83
CA VAL A 121 -4.31 4.53 -1.63
C VAL A 121 -4.32 5.16 -3.03
N ASP A 122 -3.19 5.71 -3.45
CA ASP A 122 -2.98 6.21 -4.80
C ASP A 122 -1.94 5.33 -5.52
N VAL A 123 -2.23 4.97 -6.76
CA VAL A 123 -1.44 4.00 -7.54
C VAL A 123 -1.15 4.56 -8.92
N TRP A 124 0.14 4.74 -9.22
CA TRP A 124 0.62 5.08 -10.55
C TRP A 124 1.47 3.95 -11.11
N THR A 125 1.07 3.46 -12.28
CA THR A 125 1.84 2.48 -13.06
C THR A 125 2.19 3.03 -14.43
N TYR A 126 3.33 2.59 -14.95
CA TYR A 126 3.83 2.96 -16.27
C TYR A 126 4.48 1.76 -16.95
N GLY A 127 4.45 1.74 -18.28
CA GLY A 127 5.01 0.66 -19.10
C GLY A 127 3.96 -0.32 -19.63
N TYR A 128 4.41 -1.23 -20.49
CA TYR A 128 3.55 -2.23 -21.10
C TYR A 128 3.27 -3.36 -20.11
N GLY A 129 1.99 -3.69 -19.91
CA GLY A 129 1.57 -4.80 -19.03
C GLY A 129 1.59 -4.47 -17.53
N SER A 130 1.65 -3.19 -17.16
CA SER A 130 1.71 -2.77 -15.76
C SER A 130 0.32 -2.63 -15.14
N ASP A 131 -0.13 -3.64 -14.40
CA ASP A 131 -1.37 -3.60 -13.63
C ASP A 131 -1.22 -2.67 -12.40
N GLY A 132 -2.16 -1.73 -12.22
CA GLY A 132 -2.20 -0.88 -11.02
C GLY A 132 -2.58 -1.63 -9.76
N VAL A 133 -3.74 -2.30 -9.80
CA VAL A 133 -4.21 -3.15 -8.72
C VAL A 133 -4.56 -4.51 -9.32
N TYR A 134 -3.85 -5.54 -8.88
CA TYR A 134 -4.11 -6.93 -9.25
C TYR A 134 -4.59 -7.69 -8.00
N ALA A 135 -5.80 -8.22 -8.05
CA ALA A 135 -6.38 -9.02 -6.98
C ALA A 135 -6.55 -10.47 -7.45
N ARG A 136 -6.00 -11.42 -6.71
CA ARG A 136 -6.20 -12.85 -6.92
C ARG A 136 -6.81 -13.46 -5.67
N THR A 137 -7.91 -14.17 -5.85
CA THR A 137 -8.72 -14.72 -4.75
C THR A 137 -8.95 -16.20 -4.97
N LEU A 138 -8.83 -16.99 -3.91
CA LEU A 138 -8.94 -18.45 -3.93
C LEU A 138 -9.80 -18.88 -2.74
N GLY A 139 -10.60 -19.93 -2.92
CA GLY A 139 -11.52 -20.44 -1.91
C GLY A 139 -12.99 -20.19 -2.28
N ASP A 140 -13.86 -21.03 -1.74
CA ASP A 140 -15.30 -20.87 -1.92
C ASP A 140 -15.77 -19.59 -1.21
N GLU A 141 -16.80 -18.92 -1.76
CA GLU A 141 -17.43 -17.72 -1.18
C GLU A 141 -16.50 -16.51 -0.92
N SER A 142 -15.34 -16.47 -1.59
CA SER A 142 -14.35 -15.42 -1.37
C SER A 142 -14.53 -14.22 -2.31
N GLU A 143 -14.61 -13.01 -1.75
CA GLU A 143 -14.66 -11.76 -2.51
C GLU A 143 -13.24 -11.19 -2.72
N GLY A 144 -12.86 -10.91 -3.96
CA GLY A 144 -11.51 -10.40 -4.25
C GLY A 144 -11.33 -8.89 -4.15
N VAL A 145 -12.33 -8.14 -4.60
CA VAL A 145 -12.39 -6.69 -4.44
C VAL A 145 -13.84 -6.34 -4.16
N ASN A 146 -14.10 -5.77 -2.99
CA ASN A 146 -15.40 -5.23 -2.63
C ASN A 146 -15.28 -3.73 -2.39
N THR A 147 -16.19 -2.95 -2.97
CA THR A 147 -16.14 -1.48 -2.93
C THR A 147 -17.47 -0.93 -2.46
N TRP A 148 -17.43 -0.09 -1.42
CA TRP A 148 -18.55 0.73 -0.99
C TRP A 148 -18.19 2.20 -1.04
N THR A 149 -19.01 2.99 -1.72
CA THR A 149 -18.87 4.43 -1.85
C THR A 149 -20.12 5.08 -1.26
N PHE A 150 -19.95 6.11 -0.44
CA PHE A 150 -21.05 6.92 0.08
C PHE A 150 -20.84 8.35 -0.40
N GLY A 151 -21.75 8.86 -1.22
CA GLY A 151 -21.84 10.29 -1.51
C GLY A 151 -22.62 11.04 -0.41
N ASP A 152 -22.49 12.36 -0.35
CA ASP A 152 -23.29 13.23 0.53
C ASP A 152 -24.80 13.10 0.28
N ASP A 153 -25.20 12.58 -0.89
CA ASP A 153 -26.58 12.30 -1.27
C ASP A 153 -27.04 10.84 -1.01
N GLY A 154 -26.18 10.02 -0.39
CA GLY A 154 -26.44 8.60 -0.14
C GLY A 154 -26.38 7.73 -1.40
N SER A 155 -25.93 8.25 -2.54
CA SER A 155 -25.74 7.46 -3.75
C SER A 155 -24.47 6.60 -3.64
N ARG A 156 -24.58 5.33 -4.07
CA ARG A 156 -23.43 4.45 -4.32
C ARG A 156 -22.95 4.71 -5.74
N ASP A 157 -21.90 5.52 -5.91
CA ASP A 157 -21.35 5.86 -7.23
C ASP A 157 -19.91 5.34 -7.39
N VAL A 158 -19.71 4.46 -8.37
CA VAL A 158 -18.37 4.13 -8.88
C VAL A 158 -18.10 5.08 -10.04
N LYS A 159 -17.29 6.13 -9.78
CA LYS A 159 -16.86 7.06 -10.83
C LYS A 159 -16.01 6.33 -11.87
N ARG A 160 -16.66 5.85 -12.93
CA ARG A 160 -15.97 5.28 -14.10
C ARG A 160 -15.28 6.40 -14.86
N SER A 161 -14.00 6.22 -15.19
CA SER A 161 -13.25 7.17 -16.01
C SER A 161 -13.80 7.22 -17.44
N ARG A 162 -14.01 8.45 -17.97
CA ARG A 162 -14.23 8.68 -19.39
C ARG A 162 -12.89 8.61 -20.11
N ALA A 163 -12.50 7.43 -20.57
CA ALA A 163 -11.43 7.32 -21.56
C ALA A 163 -12.00 7.61 -22.96
N TRP A 164 -11.69 8.83 -23.44
CA TRP A 164 -11.68 9.32 -24.83
C TRP A 164 -12.96 9.15 -25.68
N ARG A 165 -13.78 10.21 -25.67
CA ARG A 165 -14.75 10.49 -26.73
C ARG A 165 -14.53 11.91 -27.21
N GLU A 166 -13.58 12.12 -28.14
CA GLU A 166 -13.52 13.34 -28.95
C GLU A 166 -13.25 13.04 -30.42
N LEU A 167 -14.22 13.47 -31.23
CA LEU A 167 -14.13 14.04 -32.57
C LEU A 167 -13.47 13.20 -33.68
N ILE A 168 -14.30 12.42 -34.39
CA ILE A 168 -14.30 12.49 -35.85
C ILE A 168 -15.38 13.51 -36.25
N HIS A 169 -15.04 14.79 -36.15
CA HIS A 169 -15.77 15.87 -36.83
C HIS A 169 -14.86 16.47 -37.89
N GLY A 170 -14.73 15.75 -39.00
CA GLY A 170 -14.35 16.33 -40.29
C GLY A 170 -15.60 16.87 -41.01
N PRO A 171 -15.45 17.81 -41.96
CA PRO A 171 -16.52 18.64 -42.52
C PRO A 171 -17.44 17.92 -43.53
N LEU A 172 -17.74 16.64 -43.33
CA LEU A 172 -18.69 15.91 -44.19
C LEU A 172 -19.76 15.24 -43.32
N GLY A 173 -20.88 15.96 -43.16
CA GLY A 173 -22.24 15.44 -43.01
C GLY A 173 -22.48 14.31 -42.01
N THR A 174 -23.24 14.63 -40.97
CA THR A 174 -23.97 13.65 -40.14
C THR A 174 -24.74 12.65 -41.01
N LYS A 175 -24.22 11.44 -41.18
CA LYS A 175 -25.02 10.25 -41.46
C LYS A 175 -25.13 9.45 -40.19
N ALA A 176 -26.33 9.40 -39.62
CA ALA A 176 -26.68 8.45 -38.58
C ALA A 176 -26.36 7.03 -39.09
N MET A 177 -25.64 6.26 -38.28
CA MET A 177 -25.38 4.85 -38.53
C MET A 177 -26.69 4.10 -38.25
N GLU A 178 -27.47 3.85 -39.31
CA GLU A 178 -28.73 3.09 -39.22
C GLU A 178 -28.40 1.60 -39.13
N LEU A 179 -28.60 1.01 -37.96
CA LEU A 179 -28.46 -0.43 -37.74
C LEU A 179 -29.62 -1.15 -38.46
N ARG A 180 -29.35 -1.77 -39.61
CA ARG A 180 -30.38 -2.54 -40.34
C ARG A 180 -30.48 -3.95 -39.77
N TYR A 181 -31.64 -4.25 -39.21
CA TYR A 181 -32.06 -5.60 -38.86
C TYR A 181 -32.31 -6.41 -40.14
N ILE A 182 -31.60 -7.52 -40.33
CA ILE A 182 -31.85 -8.49 -41.40
C ILE A 182 -32.48 -9.73 -40.74
N PRO A 183 -33.80 -9.98 -40.88
CA PRO A 183 -34.40 -11.22 -40.40
C PRO A 183 -33.90 -12.40 -41.25
N VAL A 184 -33.40 -13.44 -40.59
CA VAL A 184 -33.12 -14.73 -41.23
C VAL A 184 -34.44 -15.48 -41.36
N ALA A 185 -34.86 -15.77 -42.59
CA ALA A 185 -36.04 -16.59 -42.85
C ALA A 185 -35.73 -18.06 -42.57
N THR A 186 -36.43 -18.66 -41.61
CA THR A 186 -36.43 -20.11 -41.40
C THR A 186 -37.31 -20.77 -42.47
N THR A 187 -36.70 -21.46 -43.44
CA THR A 187 -37.45 -22.34 -44.34
C THR A 187 -37.78 -23.64 -43.61
N VAL A 188 -39.05 -23.88 -43.34
CA VAL A 188 -39.54 -25.20 -42.92
C VAL A 188 -39.74 -26.03 -44.19
N MET A 189 -38.99 -27.12 -44.36
CA MET A 189 -39.29 -28.13 -45.37
C MET A 189 -40.45 -28.99 -44.87
N GLU A 190 -41.60 -28.90 -45.54
CA GLU A 190 -42.65 -29.93 -45.43
C GLU A 190 -42.18 -31.16 -46.24
N PHE A 191 -42.05 -32.30 -45.56
CA PHE A 191 -41.96 -33.61 -46.19
C PHE A 191 -43.40 -34.10 -46.44
N MET A 192 -43.74 -34.34 -47.71
CA MET A 192 -44.87 -35.19 -48.11
C MET A 192 -44.49 -36.67 -47.98
#